data_AF-A0A7S3AY01-F1
#
_entry.id   AF-A0A7S3AY01-F1
#
_cell.length_a   1.000
_cell.length_b   1.000
_cell.length_c   1.000
_cell.angle_alpha   90.00
_cell.angle_beta   90.00
_cell.angle_gamma   90.00
#
_symmetry.space_group_name_H-M   'P 1'
#
loop_
_entity.id
_entity.type
_entity.pdbx_description
1 polymer ?
#
loop_
_entity_poly.entity_id
_entity_poly.type
_entity_poly.pdbx_seq_one_letter_code
_entity_poly.pdbx_strand_id
1 'polypeptide(L)'
;EISSTVTAYGRQMIESTKQQVEERYTVANGYEHDAQVVYGDTDSVMIKFGTTDLGKAMELGQEAADAVTKTFIQPIKLEFEKCYHPYLLMNKKRYAGLLWTNTDKYDKMDCKGIETVRRDNCQLVKDVVDTSLRLILIKSQPEIAVNFVKNQISQLLMNEMDMSKLVISKQLTKTGDQYA
;
A
#
# COMPACT_ATOMS: atom_id res chain seq x y z
N GLU A 1 -21.07 -23.99 -4.97
CA GLU A 1 -21.63 -23.74 -3.63
C GLU A 1 -20.56 -23.44 -2.59
N ILE A 2 -19.54 -24.28 -2.40
CA ILE A 2 -18.49 -24.06 -1.39
C ILE A 2 -17.70 -22.76 -1.63
N SER A 3 -17.20 -22.52 -2.84
CA SER A 3 -16.40 -21.32 -3.16
C SER A 3 -17.16 -20.01 -2.94
N SER A 4 -18.45 -19.96 -3.28
CA SER A 4 -19.29 -18.78 -3.05
C SER A 4 -19.45 -18.50 -1.56
N THR A 5 -19.69 -19.53 -0.75
CA THR A 5 -19.84 -19.39 0.71
C THR A 5 -18.55 -18.89 1.36
N VAL A 6 -17.38 -19.42 0.95
CA VAL A 6 -16.07 -18.94 1.44
C VAL A 6 -15.88 -17.44 1.16
N THR A 7 -16.17 -17.00 -0.07
CA THR A 7 -16.04 -15.56 -0.41
C THR A 7 -17.06 -14.68 0.32
N ALA A 8 -18.25 -15.21 0.62
CA ALA A 8 -19.28 -14.48 1.36
C ALA A 8 -18.86 -14.25 2.81
N TYR A 9 -18.38 -15.30 3.50
CA TYR A 9 -17.82 -15.17 4.85
C TYR A 9 -16.63 -14.22 4.88
N GLY A 10 -15.72 -14.29 3.91
CA GLY A 10 -14.59 -13.35 3.82
C GLY A 10 -15.03 -11.89 3.78
N ARG A 11 -16.02 -11.55 2.95
CA ARG A 11 -16.58 -10.19 2.87
C ARG A 11 -17.25 -9.76 4.18
N GLN A 12 -18.02 -10.64 4.80
CA GLN A 12 -18.70 -10.33 6.06
C GLN A 12 -17.71 -10.11 7.21
N MET A 13 -16.64 -10.91 7.27
CA MET A 13 -15.60 -10.78 8.29
C MET A 13 -14.88 -9.43 8.19
N ILE A 14 -14.51 -8.98 6.98
CA ILE A 14 -13.86 -7.67 6.81
C ILE A 14 -14.78 -6.53 7.23
N GLU A 15 -16.06 -6.56 6.82
CA GLU A 15 -16.99 -5.49 7.19
C GLU A 15 -17.21 -5.44 8.71
N SER A 16 -17.33 -6.62 9.34
CA SER A 16 -17.39 -6.72 10.81
C SER A 16 -16.14 -6.15 11.48
N THR A 17 -14.94 -6.51 10.99
CA THR A 17 -13.68 -5.96 11.51
C THR A 17 -13.65 -4.44 11.39
N LYS A 18 -14.06 -3.89 10.25
CA LYS A 18 -14.12 -2.44 10.04
C LYS A 18 -15.04 -1.78 11.06
N GLN A 19 -16.26 -2.28 11.20
CA GLN A 19 -17.25 -1.72 12.13
C GLN A 19 -16.74 -1.76 13.57
N GLN A 20 -16.17 -2.87 14.02
CA GLN A 20 -15.64 -3.00 15.38
C GLN A 20 -14.51 -2.02 15.66
N VAL A 21 -13.61 -1.80 14.70
CA VAL A 21 -12.50 -0.85 14.86
C VAL A 21 -13.03 0.57 14.94
N GLU A 22 -13.92 0.97 14.03
CA GLU A 22 -14.47 2.34 13.99
C GLU A 22 -15.39 2.64 15.17
N GLU A 23 -16.08 1.65 15.74
CA GLU A 23 -16.92 1.83 16.94
C GLU A 23 -16.10 1.87 18.24
N ARG A 24 -15.05 1.05 18.33
CA ARG A 24 -14.25 0.91 19.56
C ARG A 24 -13.31 2.09 19.76
N TYR A 25 -12.54 2.45 18.72
CA TYR A 25 -11.49 3.45 18.82
C TYR A 25 -12.03 4.84 18.50
N THR A 26 -12.84 5.38 19.42
CA THR A 26 -13.45 6.71 19.29
C THR A 26 -13.16 7.58 20.50
N VAL A 27 -13.26 8.90 20.33
CA VAL A 27 -13.14 9.88 21.41
C VAL A 27 -14.20 9.65 22.50
N ALA A 28 -15.40 9.19 22.11
CA ALA A 28 -16.47 8.84 23.04
C ALA A 28 -16.08 7.70 24.01
N ASN A 29 -15.21 6.79 23.57
CA ASN A 29 -14.71 5.68 24.37
C ASN A 29 -13.38 6.01 25.10
N GLY A 30 -12.95 7.28 25.07
CA GLY A 30 -11.77 7.75 25.80
C GLY A 30 -10.45 7.67 25.02
N TYR A 31 -10.48 7.41 23.72
CA TYR A 31 -9.29 7.49 22.86
C TYR A 31 -9.02 8.95 22.42
N GLU A 32 -7.78 9.25 22.00
CA GLU A 32 -7.41 10.62 21.59
C GLU A 32 -8.07 11.06 20.28
N HIS A 33 -8.34 10.11 19.39
CA HIS A 33 -8.88 10.36 18.06
C HIS A 33 -9.84 9.26 17.65
N ASP A 34 -10.74 9.59 16.73
CA ASP A 34 -11.58 8.60 16.06
C ASP A 34 -10.76 7.87 14.99
N ALA A 35 -10.63 6.56 15.13
CA ALA A 35 -9.98 5.73 14.15
C ALA A 35 -10.86 5.56 12.91
N GLN A 36 -10.22 5.56 11.75
CA GLN A 36 -10.91 5.38 10.47
C GLN A 36 -10.23 4.29 9.65
N VAL A 37 -11.01 3.37 9.07
CA VAL A 37 -10.47 2.41 8.11
C VAL A 37 -10.33 3.08 6.75
N VAL A 38 -9.08 3.29 6.31
CA VAL A 38 -8.78 4.03 5.07
C VAL A 38 -8.74 3.12 3.84
N TYR A 39 -8.46 1.84 4.04
CA TYR A 39 -8.38 0.86 2.95
C TYR A 39 -8.58 -0.56 3.48
N GLY A 40 -9.04 -1.47 2.61
CA GLY A 40 -9.07 -2.90 2.88
C GLY A 40 -8.96 -3.70 1.59
N ASP A 41 -8.24 -4.82 1.62
CA ASP A 41 -8.06 -5.70 0.49
C ASP A 41 -8.11 -7.17 0.94
N THR A 42 -9.23 -7.84 0.66
CA THR A 42 -9.50 -9.28 0.79
C THR A 42 -9.35 -9.92 2.17
N ASP A 43 -8.26 -9.66 2.87
CA ASP A 43 -7.89 -10.22 4.17
C ASP A 43 -7.18 -9.20 5.08
N SER A 44 -6.95 -7.98 4.58
CA SER A 44 -6.25 -6.91 5.30
C SER A 44 -7.10 -5.65 5.42
N VAL A 45 -6.95 -4.96 6.56
CA VAL A 45 -7.54 -3.64 6.82
C VAL A 45 -6.44 -2.66 7.22
N MET A 46 -6.50 -1.44 6.70
CA MET A 46 -5.58 -0.36 7.01
C MET A 46 -6.32 0.69 7.82
N ILE A 47 -5.87 0.89 9.05
CA ILE A 47 -6.53 1.74 10.05
C ILE A 47 -5.69 2.98 10.27
N LYS A 48 -6.32 4.15 10.21
CA LYS A 48 -5.73 5.42 10.61
C LYS A 48 -6.22 5.76 12.02
N PHE A 49 -5.37 5.54 13.02
CA PHE A 49 -5.67 5.85 14.43
C PHE A 49 -5.57 7.35 14.79
N GLY A 50 -5.12 8.21 13.86
CA GLY A 50 -5.00 9.65 14.09
C GLY A 50 -3.72 10.11 14.80
N THR A 51 -3.09 9.24 15.59
CA THR A 51 -1.79 9.52 16.23
C THR A 51 -0.67 9.75 15.21
N THR A 52 0.21 10.71 15.49
CA THR A 52 1.46 10.94 14.75
C THR A 52 2.64 10.12 15.28
N ASP A 53 2.51 9.57 16.49
CA ASP A 53 3.53 8.72 17.08
C ASP A 53 3.40 7.27 16.55
N LEU A 54 4.48 6.80 15.95
CA LEU A 54 4.58 5.45 15.38
C LEU A 54 4.52 4.37 16.46
N GLY A 55 5.11 4.59 17.64
CA GLY A 55 5.10 3.61 18.73
C GLY A 55 3.68 3.37 19.22
N LYS A 56 2.97 4.45 19.51
CA LYS A 56 1.55 4.41 19.89
C LYS A 56 0.67 3.80 18.80
N ALA A 57 0.94 4.08 17.52
CA ALA A 57 0.20 3.48 16.41
C ALA A 57 0.38 1.95 16.35
N MET A 58 1.60 1.45 16.61
CA MET A 58 1.89 0.01 16.67
C MET A 58 1.20 -0.65 17.86
N GLU A 59 1.24 -0.03 19.04
CA GLU A 59 0.55 -0.53 20.25
C GLU A 59 -0.96 -0.64 20.03
N LEU A 60 -1.60 0.42 19.50
CA LEU A 60 -3.03 0.41 19.16
C LEU A 60 -3.35 -0.62 18.08
N GLY A 61 -2.47 -0.82 17.10
CA GLY A 61 -2.61 -1.84 16.08
C GLY A 61 -2.62 -3.26 16.65
N GLN A 62 -1.72 -3.55 17.60
CA GLN A 62 -1.66 -4.83 18.30
C GLN A 62 -2.90 -5.04 19.19
N GLU A 63 -3.30 -4.03 19.95
CA GLU A 63 -4.53 -4.07 20.76
C GLU A 63 -5.76 -4.34 19.89
N ALA A 64 -5.87 -3.67 18.74
CA ALA A 64 -6.98 -3.85 17.80
C ALA A 64 -7.01 -5.28 17.24
N ALA A 65 -5.86 -5.82 16.84
CA ALA A 65 -5.77 -7.19 16.35
C ALA A 65 -6.24 -8.21 17.39
N ASP A 66 -5.80 -8.07 18.64
CA ASP A 66 -6.16 -8.97 19.73
C ASP A 66 -7.63 -8.81 20.16
N ALA A 67 -8.15 -7.58 20.16
CA ALA A 67 -9.55 -7.29 20.47
C ALA A 67 -10.50 -7.88 19.43
N VAL A 68 -10.22 -7.67 18.15
CA VAL A 68 -11.03 -8.18 17.04
C VAL A 68 -10.96 -9.71 16.96
N THR A 69 -9.78 -10.30 17.18
CA THR A 69 -9.61 -11.77 17.21
C THR A 69 -10.56 -12.46 18.18
N LYS A 70 -10.82 -11.86 19.35
CA LYS A 70 -11.74 -12.43 20.36
C LYS A 70 -13.20 -12.52 19.89
N THR A 71 -13.58 -11.77 18.86
CA THR A 71 -14.94 -11.81 18.30
C THR A 71 -15.14 -12.93 17.28
N PHE A 72 -14.05 -13.50 16.77
CA PHE A 72 -14.11 -14.58 15.79
C PHE A 72 -14.03 -15.96 16.45
N ILE A 73 -14.56 -16.97 15.75
CA ILE A 73 -14.43 -18.37 16.15
C ILE A 73 -12.98 -18.84 15.94
N GLN A 74 -12.44 -19.60 16.89
CA GLN A 74 -11.15 -20.27 16.69
C GLN A 74 -11.25 -21.23 15.49
N PRO A 75 -10.23 -21.32 14.61
CA PRO A 75 -8.86 -20.80 14.73
C PRO A 75 -8.60 -19.45 14.03
N ILE A 76 -9.63 -18.67 13.73
CA ILE A 76 -9.48 -17.40 13.01
C ILE A 76 -8.78 -16.39 13.93
N LYS A 77 -7.66 -15.82 13.45
CA LYS A 77 -6.85 -14.84 14.16
C LYS A 77 -6.50 -13.67 13.26
N LEU A 78 -6.64 -12.46 13.77
CA LEU A 78 -6.12 -11.25 13.17
C LEU A 78 -4.79 -10.92 13.85
N GLU A 79 -3.79 -10.57 13.05
CA GLU A 79 -2.45 -10.22 13.54
C GLU A 79 -2.07 -8.83 13.04
N PHE A 80 -1.44 -8.05 13.92
CA PHE A 80 -0.78 -6.82 13.50
C PHE A 80 0.48 -7.18 12.70
N GLU A 81 0.58 -6.66 11.47
CA GLU A 81 1.71 -6.98 10.58
C GLU A 81 2.75 -5.84 10.55
N LYS A 82 2.30 -4.60 10.35
CA LYS A 82 3.17 -3.45 10.04
C LYS A 82 2.43 -2.12 10.12
N CYS A 83 3.20 -1.04 10.27
CA CYS A 83 2.72 0.34 10.09
C CYS A 83 3.30 0.97 8.82
N TYR A 84 2.53 1.86 8.19
CA TYR A 84 3.02 2.72 7.10
C TYR A 84 3.15 4.17 7.57
N HIS A 85 4.34 4.75 7.42
CA HIS A 85 4.56 6.16 7.74
C HIS A 85 5.75 6.74 6.96
N PRO A 86 5.56 7.61 5.94
CA PRO A 86 4.28 8.06 5.37
C PRO A 86 3.60 6.98 4.50
N TYR A 87 2.31 7.20 4.23
CA TYR A 87 1.46 6.32 3.41
C TYR A 87 0.83 7.09 2.25
N LEU A 88 0.86 6.51 1.05
CA LEU A 88 0.34 7.07 -0.20
C LEU A 88 -0.59 6.05 -0.87
N LEU A 89 -1.90 6.27 -0.74
CA LEU A 89 -2.92 5.50 -1.42
C LEU A 89 -3.37 6.24 -2.68
N MET A 90 -3.17 5.64 -3.85
CA MET A 90 -3.59 6.22 -5.13
C MET A 90 -4.89 5.61 -5.62
N ASN A 91 -4.99 4.28 -5.60
CA ASN A 91 -6.15 3.53 -6.08
C ASN A 91 -6.19 2.13 -5.43
N LYS A 92 -7.29 1.40 -5.64
CA LYS A 92 -7.36 -0.02 -5.26
C LYS A 92 -6.18 -0.79 -5.85
N LYS A 93 -5.48 -1.56 -5.00
CA LYS A 93 -4.25 -2.30 -5.35
C LYS A 93 -3.08 -1.43 -5.86
N ARG A 94 -3.14 -0.10 -5.67
CA ARG A 94 -2.07 0.85 -6.07
C ARG A 94 -1.75 1.79 -4.92
N TYR A 95 -0.73 1.44 -4.14
CA TYR A 95 -0.30 2.23 -2.99
C TYR A 95 1.21 2.08 -2.73
N ALA A 96 1.79 3.08 -2.06
CA ALA A 96 3.17 3.07 -1.58
C ALA A 96 3.23 3.57 -0.14
N GLY A 97 4.26 3.14 0.59
CA GLY A 97 4.54 3.68 1.91
C GLY A 97 5.88 3.18 2.43
N LEU A 98 6.42 3.87 3.43
CA LEU A 98 7.54 3.32 4.19
C LEU A 98 7.00 2.32 5.20
N LEU A 99 7.49 1.09 5.13
CA LEU A 99 7.10 -0.01 5.99
C LEU A 99 7.93 0.03 7.28
N TRP A 100 7.25 -0.03 8.40
CA TRP A 100 7.85 -0.08 9.73
C TRP A 100 7.35 -1.32 10.48
N THR A 101 8.29 -2.17 10.90
CA THR A 101 8.06 -3.25 11.87
C THR A 101 8.54 -2.91 13.27
N ASN A 102 9.41 -1.90 13.41
CA ASN A 102 9.85 -1.33 14.68
C ASN A 102 9.82 0.20 14.60
N THR A 103 10.03 0.87 15.74
CA THR A 103 9.99 2.34 15.85
C THR A 103 11.30 3.03 15.48
N ASP A 104 12.41 2.30 15.38
CA ASP A 104 13.75 2.89 15.25
C ASP A 104 14.06 3.28 13.81
N LYS A 105 13.73 2.41 12.86
CA LYS A 105 14.04 2.62 11.44
C LYS A 105 13.05 1.89 10.53
N TYR A 106 12.66 2.56 9.45
CA TYR A 106 11.88 1.92 8.39
C TYR A 106 12.67 0.79 7.72
N ASP A 107 11.98 -0.30 7.39
CA ASP A 107 12.59 -1.48 6.79
C ASP A 107 12.86 -1.25 5.30
N LYS A 108 11.81 -0.85 4.57
CA LYS A 108 11.86 -0.57 3.12
C LYS A 108 10.68 0.27 2.67
N MET A 109 10.79 0.83 1.47
CA MET A 109 9.66 1.40 0.75
C MET A 109 8.87 0.24 0.11
N ASP A 110 7.62 0.04 0.52
CA ASP A 110 6.72 -0.93 -0.10
C ASP A 110 5.93 -0.25 -1.22
N CYS A 111 5.84 -0.90 -2.37
CA CYS A 111 5.13 -0.42 -3.55
C CYS A 111 4.25 -1.55 -4.10
N LYS A 112 2.93 -1.39 -4.02
CA LYS A 112 1.97 -2.38 -4.53
C LYS A 112 1.27 -1.84 -5.77
N GLY A 113 1.35 -2.59 -6.88
CA GLY A 113 0.67 -2.29 -8.15
C GLY A 113 1.09 -1.00 -8.88
N ILE A 114 2.17 -0.36 -8.41
CA ILE A 114 2.81 0.79 -9.04
C ILE A 114 3.68 0.31 -10.21
N GLU A 115 3.90 1.19 -11.18
CA GLU A 115 4.70 0.98 -12.38
C GLU A 115 6.10 0.40 -12.09
N THR A 116 6.67 0.69 -10.91
CA THR A 116 7.99 0.19 -10.46
C THR A 116 8.07 -1.33 -10.39
N VAL A 117 6.97 -2.01 -10.02
CA VAL A 117 6.93 -3.48 -9.89
C VAL A 117 6.31 -4.17 -11.11
N ARG A 118 5.82 -3.41 -12.09
CA ARG A 118 5.22 -3.96 -13.31
C ARG A 118 6.28 -4.21 -14.39
N ARG A 119 6.13 -5.29 -15.15
CA ARG A 119 7.12 -5.69 -16.18
C ARG A 119 6.79 -5.18 -17.59
N ASP A 120 5.60 -4.63 -17.79
CA ASP A 120 5.10 -4.15 -19.08
C ASP A 120 5.51 -2.72 -19.44
N ASN A 121 6.27 -2.07 -18.56
CA ASN A 121 6.80 -0.71 -18.76
C ASN A 121 8.31 -0.73 -19.03
N CYS A 122 8.79 0.31 -19.73
CA CYS A 122 10.22 0.52 -19.94
C CYS A 122 10.94 0.87 -18.63
N GLN A 123 12.27 0.69 -18.62
CA GLN A 123 13.08 0.93 -17.44
C GLN A 123 13.05 2.39 -17.00
N LEU A 124 13.00 3.33 -17.96
CA LEU A 124 12.88 4.77 -17.67
C LEU A 124 11.71 5.08 -16.73
N VAL A 125 10.51 4.54 -17.02
CA VAL A 125 9.32 4.81 -16.21
C VAL A 125 9.52 4.29 -14.78
N LYS A 126 10.14 3.11 -14.61
CA LYS A 126 10.43 2.55 -13.29
C LYS A 126 11.38 3.44 -12.50
N ASP A 127 12.46 3.88 -13.14
CA ASP A 127 13.48 4.71 -12.50
C ASP A 127 12.91 6.07 -12.09
N VAL A 128 12.11 6.68 -12.97
CA VAL A 128 11.47 7.98 -12.71
C VAL A 128 10.49 7.88 -11.55
N VAL A 129 9.63 6.86 -11.54
CA VAL A 129 8.63 6.68 -10.48
C VAL A 129 9.30 6.29 -9.15
N ASP A 130 10.27 5.37 -9.14
CA ASP A 130 10.99 4.98 -7.91
C ASP A 130 11.72 6.18 -7.29
N THR A 131 12.44 6.94 -8.12
CA THR A 131 13.17 8.13 -7.65
C THR A 131 12.20 9.20 -7.12
N SER A 132 11.09 9.44 -7.82
CA SER A 132 10.08 10.41 -7.38
C SER A 132 9.45 9.99 -6.05
N LEU A 133 9.12 8.71 -5.88
CA LEU A 133 8.58 8.18 -4.63
C LEU A 133 9.58 8.31 -3.47
N ARG A 134 10.87 8.07 -3.70
CA ARG A 134 11.91 8.26 -2.68
C ARG A 134 12.03 9.74 -2.28
N LEU A 135 12.00 10.66 -3.24
CA LEU A 135 12.06 12.09 -2.96
C LEU A 135 10.84 12.57 -2.15
N ILE A 136 9.66 12.01 -2.41
CA ILE A 136 8.43 12.37 -1.71
C ILE A 136 8.35 11.70 -0.33
N LEU A 137 8.54 10.38 -0.25
CA LEU A 137 8.28 9.60 0.97
C LEU A 137 9.46 9.59 1.95
N ILE A 138 10.71 9.61 1.46
CA ILE A 138 11.90 9.56 2.31
C ILE A 138 12.46 10.95 2.57
N LYS A 139 12.57 11.78 1.52
CA LYS A 139 13.15 13.12 1.63
C LYS A 139 12.13 14.21 1.96
N SER A 140 10.83 13.93 1.83
CA SER A 140 9.75 14.89 2.04
C SER A 140 9.94 16.19 1.23
N GLN A 141 10.47 16.07 0.01
CA GLN A 141 10.82 17.18 -0.87
C GLN A 141 10.13 17.05 -2.25
N PRO A 142 8.82 17.36 -2.34
CA PRO A 142 8.05 17.20 -3.58
C PRO A 142 8.52 18.14 -4.70
N GLU A 143 9.03 19.33 -4.39
CA GLU A 143 9.51 20.27 -5.41
C GLU A 143 10.73 19.73 -6.18
N ILE A 144 11.63 19.03 -5.46
CA ILE A 144 12.79 18.39 -6.09
C ILE A 144 12.32 17.26 -7.00
N ALA A 145 11.30 16.49 -6.59
CA ALA A 145 10.71 15.46 -7.43
C ALA A 145 10.13 16.04 -8.73
N VAL A 146 9.42 17.17 -8.65
CA VAL A 146 8.90 17.87 -9.85
C VAL A 146 10.03 18.31 -10.78
N ASN A 147 11.08 18.93 -10.25
CA ASN A 147 12.22 19.36 -11.06
C ASN A 147 12.97 18.18 -11.69
N PHE A 148 13.13 17.08 -10.93
CA PHE A 148 13.69 15.84 -11.46
C PHE A 148 12.89 15.30 -12.64
N VAL A 149 11.55 15.21 -12.53
CA VAL A 149 10.70 14.74 -13.64
C VAL A 149 10.80 15.68 -14.85
N LYS A 150 10.78 17.00 -14.65
CA LYS A 150 10.96 17.98 -15.74
C LYS A 150 12.30 17.79 -16.47
N ASN A 151 13.38 17.55 -15.74
CA ASN A 151 14.69 17.31 -16.33
C ASN A 151 14.71 16.00 -17.16
N GLN A 152 14.08 14.94 -16.67
CA GLN A 152 13.98 13.67 -17.40
C GLN A 152 13.17 13.82 -18.71
N ILE A 153 12.09 14.61 -18.68
CA ILE A 153 11.32 14.95 -19.88
C ILE A 153 12.18 15.77 -20.85
N SER A 154 12.97 16.73 -20.36
CA SER A 154 13.87 17.52 -21.21
C SER A 154 14.92 16.66 -21.90
N GLN A 155 15.60 15.76 -21.16
CA GLN A 155 16.60 14.84 -21.72
C GLN A 155 15.99 13.91 -22.78
N LEU A 156 14.74 13.47 -22.57
CA LEU A 156 14.01 12.68 -23.56
C LEU A 156 13.78 13.46 -24.86
N LEU A 157 13.32 14.71 -24.76
CA LEU A 157 13.04 15.56 -25.93
C LEU A 157 14.31 15.99 -26.67
N MET A 158 15.44 16.07 -25.96
CA MET A 158 16.76 16.39 -26.52
C MET A 158 17.48 15.16 -27.08
N ASN A 159 16.88 13.96 -27.03
CA ASN A 159 17.50 12.68 -27.43
C ASN A 159 18.81 12.36 -26.67
N GLU A 160 18.92 12.80 -25.41
CA GLU A 160 20.11 12.59 -24.57
C GLU A 160 20.01 11.33 -23.70
N MET A 161 18.95 10.53 -23.84
CA MET A 161 18.75 9.31 -23.06
C MET A 161 19.21 8.06 -23.77
N ASP A 162 19.77 7.14 -22.99
CA ASP A 162 20.15 5.81 -23.47
C ASP A 162 18.91 5.00 -23.91
N MET A 163 18.97 4.47 -25.13
CA MET A 163 17.95 3.61 -25.72
C MET A 163 17.65 2.36 -24.89
N SER A 164 18.63 1.86 -24.11
CA SER A 164 18.41 0.72 -23.22
C SER A 164 17.27 0.96 -22.22
N LYS A 165 17.05 2.22 -21.82
CA LYS A 165 15.99 2.62 -20.89
C LYS A 165 14.60 2.62 -21.52
N LEU A 166 14.52 2.63 -22.85
CA LEU A 166 13.28 2.74 -23.62
C LEU A 166 12.76 1.37 -24.09
N VAL A 167 13.52 0.29 -23.86
CA VAL A 167 13.12 -1.07 -24.22
C VAL A 167 11.88 -1.49 -23.43
N ILE A 168 10.87 -2.03 -24.14
CA ILE A 168 9.67 -2.62 -23.56
C ILE A 168 9.63 -4.10 -23.89
N SER A 169 9.39 -4.94 -22.89
CA SER A 169 9.25 -6.39 -23.05
C SER A 169 7.82 -6.81 -22.76
N LYS A 170 7.22 -7.58 -23.67
CA LYS A 170 5.90 -8.20 -23.48
C LYS A 170 5.97 -9.68 -23.80
N GLN A 171 5.22 -10.48 -23.07
CA GLN A 171 5.07 -11.91 -23.34
C GLN A 171 4.16 -12.11 -24.54
N LEU A 172 4.59 -12.91 -25.51
CA LEU A 172 3.75 -13.40 -26.59
C LEU A 172 2.98 -14.61 -26.08
N THR A 173 1.66 -14.48 -25.91
CA THR A 173 0.82 -15.52 -25.28
C THR A 173 0.04 -16.38 -26.27
N LYS A 174 -0.19 -15.90 -27.50
CA LYS A 174 -0.86 -16.65 -28.57
C LYS A 174 0.15 -17.08 -29.62
N THR A 175 0.17 -18.37 -29.95
CA THR A 175 0.83 -18.87 -31.17
C THR A 175 -0.02 -18.58 -32.39
N GLY A 176 0.59 -18.50 -33.58
CA GLY A 176 -0.06 -18.15 -34.86
C GLY A 176 -1.38 -18.88 -35.15
N ASP A 177 -1.53 -20.11 -34.64
CA ASP A 177 -2.71 -20.95 -34.83
C ASP A 177 -3.93 -20.56 -33.97
N GLN A 178 -3.76 -19.66 -32.99
CA GLN A 178 -4.82 -19.17 -32.09
C GLN A 178 -5.31 -17.75 -32.43
N TYR A 179 -4.99 -17.27 -33.63
CA TYR A 179 -5.49 -16.02 -34.20
C TYR A 179 -6.84 -16.18 -34.94
N ALA A 180 -7.58 -17.25 -34.66
CA ALA A 180 -8.97 -17.41 -35.08
C ALA A 180 -9.94 -16.68 -34.13
#